data_AF-A0A939ND39-F1
#
_entry.id   AF-A0A939ND39-F1
#
_cell.length_a   1.000
_cell.length_b   1.000
_cell.length_c   1.000
_cell.angle_alpha   90.00
_cell.angle_beta   90.00
_cell.angle_gamma   90.00
#
_symmetry.space_group_name_H-M   'P 1'
#
loop_
_entity.id
_entity.type
_entity.pdbx_description
1 polymer ?
#
loop_
_entity_poly.entity_id
_entity_poly.type
_entity_poly.pdbx_seq_one_letter_code
_entity_poly.pdbx_strand_id
1 'polypeptide(L)' 'MQFEHIQFGENAHGKPILNSPKETHINVSHTDGCSVCVVSDVGVDVEKIETIDLDIAKILCIIRVSIH' A
#
# COMPACT_ATOMS: atom_id res chain seq x y z
N MET A 1 0.88 -15.71 -21.23
CA MET A 1 0.87 -14.23 -21.11
C MET A 1 2.32 -13.80 -20.94
N GLN A 2 2.86 -12.99 -21.85
CA GLN A 2 4.24 -12.51 -21.78
C GLN A 2 4.23 -11.02 -21.44
N PHE A 3 4.84 -10.65 -20.31
CA PHE A 3 5.00 -9.28 -19.85
C PHE A 3 6.47 -8.85 -19.95
N GLU A 4 7.17 -9.26 -21.01
CA GLU A 4 8.63 -9.11 -21.13
C GLU A 4 9.10 -7.65 -21.14
N HIS A 5 8.20 -6.70 -21.40
CA HIS A 5 8.48 -5.25 -21.36
C HIS A 5 8.32 -4.61 -19.99
N ILE A 6 7.75 -5.34 -19.01
CA ILE A 6 7.52 -4.86 -17.65
C ILE A 6 8.65 -5.36 -16.77
N GLN A 7 9.36 -4.43 -16.15
CA GLN A 7 10.45 -4.76 -15.23
C GLN A 7 10.17 -4.11 -13.89
N PHE A 8 10.09 -4.94 -12.85
CA PHE A 8 9.97 -4.48 -11.47
C PHE A 8 11.35 -4.33 -10.84
N GLY A 9 11.40 -3.44 -9.86
CA GLY A 9 12.50 -3.31 -8.92
C GLY A 9 11.96 -3.04 -7.52
N GLU A 10 12.88 -2.79 -6.61
CA GLU A 10 12.59 -2.46 -5.23
C GLU A 10 13.43 -1.23 -4.86
N ASN A 11 12.82 -0.26 -4.18
CA ASN A 11 13.59 0.87 -3.64
C ASN A 11 14.30 0.47 -2.34
N ALA A 12 15.06 1.40 -1.75
CA ALA A 12 15.81 1.16 -0.51
C ALA A 12 14.97 0.77 0.72
N HIS A 13 13.64 0.87 0.66
CA HIS A 13 12.71 0.61 1.76
C HIS A 13 11.76 -0.57 1.47
N GLY A 14 12.01 -1.35 0.42
CA GLY A 14 11.14 -2.48 0.09
C GLY A 14 9.94 -2.16 -0.77
N LYS A 15 9.76 -0.90 -1.19
CA LYS A 15 8.61 -0.52 -2.02
C LYS A 15 8.84 -0.99 -3.46
N PRO A 16 7.88 -1.70 -4.07
CA PRO A 16 7.96 -2.06 -5.49
C PRO A 16 7.97 -0.80 -6.36
N ILE A 17 8.86 -0.78 -7.34
CA ILE A 17 8.97 0.27 -8.35
C ILE A 17 8.94 -0.35 -9.75
N LEU A 18 8.54 0.44 -10.74
CA LEU A 18 8.60 0.04 -12.14
C LEU A 18 9.88 0.59 -12.78
N ASN A 19 10.80 -0.31 -13.11
CA ASN A 19 12.04 0.02 -13.82
C ASN A 19 11.76 0.25 -15.32
N SER A 20 10.76 -0.44 -15.86
CA SER A 20 10.28 -0.28 -17.24
C SER A 20 8.77 -0.52 -17.32
N PRO A 21 7.99 0.38 -17.94
CA PRO A 21 8.38 1.70 -18.46
C PRO A 21 8.90 2.64 -17.36
N LYS A 22 9.86 3.50 -17.73
CA LYS A 22 10.41 4.52 -16.82
C LYS A 22 9.36 5.56 -16.43
N GLU A 23 9.61 6.26 -15.33
CA GLU A 23 8.76 7.37 -14.83
C GLU A 23 7.31 6.98 -14.56
N THR A 24 7.04 5.68 -14.42
CA THR A 24 5.72 5.16 -14.08
C THR A 24 5.70 4.80 -12.61
N HIS A 25 4.90 5.52 -11.83
CA HIS A 25 4.73 5.22 -10.41
C HIS A 25 3.59 4.23 -10.21
N ILE A 26 3.84 3.26 -9.34
CA ILE A 26 2.86 2.27 -8.93
C ILE A 26 2.75 2.25 -7.40
N ASN A 27 1.55 1.96 -6.92
CA ASN A 27 1.32 1.59 -5.54
C ASN A 27 0.37 0.39 -5.51
N VAL A 28 0.70 -0.59 -4.69
CA VAL A 28 -0.07 -1.83 -4.56
C VAL A 28 -0.46 -1.99 -3.10
N SER A 29 -1.72 -2.30 -2.86
CA SER A 29 -2.23 -2.72 -1.57
C SER A 29 -3.13 -3.94 -1.74
N HIS A 30 -3.14 -4.83 -0.76
CA HIS A 30 -4.00 -6.00 -0.80
C HIS A 30 -4.49 -6.35 0.61
N THR A 31 -5.66 -6.96 0.67
CA THR A 31 -6.24 -7.56 1.88
C THR A 31 -6.97 -8.84 1.48
N ASP A 32 -7.57 -9.55 2.42
CA ASP A 32 -8.31 -10.78 2.14
C ASP A 32 -9.38 -10.56 1.06
N GLY A 33 -9.21 -11.21 -0.09
CA GLY A 33 -10.16 -11.14 -1.20
C GLY A 33 -10.11 -9.86 -2.04
N CYS A 34 -9.15 -8.96 -1.80
CA CYS A 34 -8.99 -7.73 -2.58
C CYS A 34 -7.52 -7.42 -2.88
N SER A 35 -7.21 -7.06 -4.12
CA SER A 35 -5.91 -6.53 -4.51
C SER A 35 -6.11 -5.32 -5.41
N VAL A 36 -5.47 -4.22 -5.07
CA VAL A 36 -5.57 -2.95 -5.79
C VAL A 36 -4.18 -2.49 -6.20
N CYS A 37 -4.06 -2.07 -7.45
CA CYS A 37 -2.87 -1.42 -7.97
C CYS A 37 -3.30 -0.08 -8.59
N VAL A 38 -2.63 1.00 -8.18
CA VAL A 38 -2.80 2.33 -8.76
C VAL A 38 -1.55 2.70 -9.53
N VAL A 39 -1.75 3.17 -10.77
CA VAL A 39 -0.68 3.69 -11.64
C VAL A 39 -0.76 5.21 -11.65
N SER A 40 -0.18 5.84 -10.62
CA SER A 40 -0.06 7.29 -10.47
C SER A 40 0.86 7.62 -9.29
N ASP A 41 1.03 8.90 -9.00
CA ASP A 41 1.87 9.41 -7.91
C ASP A 41 1.22 9.31 -6.52
N VAL A 42 0.08 8.64 -6.40
CA VAL A 42 -0.67 8.52 -5.13
C VAL A 42 -0.39 7.20 -4.41
N GLY A 43 -0.58 7.21 -3.09
CA GLY A 43 -0.64 5.98 -2.30
C GLY A 43 -2.04 5.39 -2.30
N VAL A 44 -2.15 4.06 -2.30
CA VAL A 44 -3.40 3.35 -2.05
C VAL A 44 -3.20 2.42 -0.87
N ASP A 45 -4.22 2.30 -0.05
CA ASP A 45 -4.28 1.36 1.05
C ASP A 45 -5.70 0.78 1.08
N VAL A 46 -5.81 -0.55 1.19
CA VAL A 46 -7.10 -1.24 1.25
C VAL A 46 -7.03 -2.29 2.34
N GLU A 47 -7.94 -2.14 3.29
CA GLU A 47 -8.04 -3.02 4.45
C GLU A 47 -9.45 -3.58 4.57
N LYS A 48 -9.53 -4.80 5.11
CA LYS A 48 -10.81 -5.43 5.42
C LYS A 48 -11.43 -4.73 6.62
N ILE A 49 -12.72 -4.44 6.54
CA ILE A 49 -13.46 -3.88 7.66
C ILE A 49 -13.66 -4.99 8.72
N GLU A 50 -12.98 -4.86 9.85
CA GLU A 50 -13.07 -5.78 10.98
C GLU A 50 -12.83 -5.05 12.31
N THR A 51 -12.97 -5.76 13.43
CA THR A 51 -12.69 -5.21 14.76
C THR A 51 -11.21 -4.90 14.91
N ILE A 52 -10.87 -3.65 15.19
CA ILE A 52 -9.49 -3.19 15.40
C ILE A 52 -9.06 -3.34 16.86
N ASP A 53 -7.78 -3.67 17.07
CA ASP A 53 -7.13 -3.56 18.37
C ASP A 53 -6.89 -2.08 18.70
N LEU A 54 -7.58 -1.58 19.73
CA LEU A 54 -7.47 -0.18 20.15
C LEU A 54 -6.09 0.16 20.70
N ASP A 55 -5.28 -0.82 21.14
CA ASP A 55 -3.91 -0.56 21.58
C ASP A 55 -3.01 -0.21 20.39
N ILE A 56 -3.25 -0.83 19.22
CA ILE A 56 -2.60 -0.44 17.96
C ILE A 56 -3.03 0.99 17.57
N ALA A 57 -4.32 1.30 17.68
CA ALA A 57 -4.84 2.63 17.35
C ALA A 57 -4.23 3.74 18.22
N LYS A 58 -4.01 3.50 19.51
CA LYS A 58 -3.34 4.46 20.42
C LYS A 58 -1.89 4.75 20.02
N ILE A 59 -1.19 3.76 19.45
CA ILE A 59 0.21 3.91 19.00
C ILE A 59 0.27 4.64 17.66
N LEU A 60 -0.58 4.24 16.70
CA LEU A 60 -0.54 4.74 15.32
C LEU A 60 -1.23 6.10 15.14
N CYS A 61 -2.34 6.34 15.84
CA CYS A 61 -3.05 7.61 15.74
C CYS A 61 -2.49 8.62 16.74
N ILE A 62 -2.13 9.81 16.27
CA ILE A 62 -1.70 10.96 17.11
C ILE A 62 -2.87 11.53 17.97
N ILE A 63 -4.02 10.88 17.98
CA ILE A 63 -5.23 11.35 18.63
C ILE A 63 -5.21 10.91 20.11
N ARG A 64 -5.31 11.88 21.04
CA ARG A 64 -5.71 11.58 22.42
C ARG A 64 -7.10 10.95 22.37
N VAL A 65 -7.15 9.63 22.46
CA VAL A 65 -8.40 8.90 22.65
C VAL A 65 -8.91 9.24 24.05
N SER A 66 -9.62 10.38 24.17
CA SER A 66 -10.37 10.73 25.36
C SER A 66 -11.66 9.91 25.33
N ILE A 67 -11.59 8.70 25.86
CA ILE A 67 -12.76 7.86 26.13
C ILE A 67 -13.46 8.49 27.34
N HIS A 68 -14.67 9.04 27.13
CA HIS A 68 -15.63 9.30 28.21
C HIS A 68 -16.66 8.17 28.21
#